data_AF-A0A836RSM3-F1
#
_entry.id   AF-A0A836RSM3-F1
#
_cell.length_a   1.000
_cell.length_b   1.000
_cell.length_c   1.000
_cell.angle_alpha   90.00
_cell.angle_beta   90.00
_cell.angle_gamma   90.00
#
_symmetry.space_group_name_H-M   'P 1'
#
loop_
_entity.id
_entity.type
_entity.pdbx_description
1 polymer ?
#
loop_
_entity_poly.entity_id
_entity_poly.type
_entity_poly.pdbx_seq_one_letter_code
_entity_poly.pdbx_strand_id
1 'polypeptide(L)'
;MLNRMDPVEAFKLVLCRYLIDRGDMLFSMARATGQKTLKVALYGLWRRHEAEETGYLQFMDIVKELTECNSCLEKLKEVGVLGFVEIGRDPYMVVDVNKLRSFFEECGKTDASV
;
A
#
# COMPACT_ATOMS: atom_id res chain seq x y z
N MET A 1 21.36 14.87 -6.65
CA MET A 1 20.77 13.67 -6.03
C MET A 1 19.27 13.88 -6.00
N LEU A 2 18.49 13.02 -6.65
CA LEU A 2 17.03 12.98 -6.39
C LEU A 2 16.87 12.63 -4.91
N ASN A 3 16.20 13.49 -4.16
CA ASN A 3 15.99 13.29 -2.73
C ASN A 3 14.93 12.20 -2.58
N ARG A 4 15.36 10.97 -2.27
CA ARG A 4 14.48 9.81 -2.22
C ARG A 4 13.57 9.89 -1.00
N MET A 5 12.29 9.62 -1.19
CA MET A 5 11.32 9.55 -0.08
C MET A 5 11.69 8.43 0.89
N ASP A 6 11.29 8.59 2.15
CA ASP A 6 11.24 7.48 3.10
C ASP A 6 10.39 6.33 2.50
N PRO A 7 10.84 5.06 2.57
CA PRO A 7 10.16 3.96 1.89
C PRO A 7 8.75 3.72 2.42
N VAL A 8 8.46 4.02 3.69
CA VAL A 8 7.10 3.91 4.24
C VAL A 8 6.20 4.97 3.60
N GLU A 9 6.68 6.20 3.50
CA GLU A 9 5.90 7.29 2.90
C GLU A 9 5.72 7.10 1.39
N ALA A 10 6.75 6.64 0.68
CA ALA A 10 6.65 6.28 -0.73
C ALA A 10 5.62 5.16 -0.96
N PHE A 11 5.61 4.13 -0.10
CA PHE A 11 4.64 3.05 -0.17
C PHE A 11 3.22 3.52 0.13
N LYS A 12 3.03 4.31 1.20
CA LYS A 12 1.72 4.88 1.57
C LYS A 12 1.13 5.74 0.45
N LEU A 13 1.96 6.55 -0.21
CA LEU A 13 1.54 7.35 -1.36
C LEU A 13 0.97 6.47 -2.49
N VAL A 14 1.71 5.44 -2.90
CA VAL A 14 1.27 4.52 -3.97
C VAL A 14 0.05 3.71 -3.51
N LEU A 15 -0.01 3.33 -2.24
CA LEU A 15 -1.16 2.65 -1.65
C LEU A 15 -2.41 3.54 -1.68
N CYS A 16 -2.32 4.83 -1.32
CA CYS A 16 -3.43 5.77 -1.43
C CYS A 16 -3.96 5.82 -2.87
N ARG A 17 -3.08 5.96 -3.88
CA ARG A 17 -3.49 5.94 -5.29
C ARG A 17 -4.20 4.66 -5.69
N TYR A 18 -3.69 3.53 -5.21
CA TYR A 18 -4.33 2.24 -5.44
C TYR A 18 -5.73 2.19 -4.82
N LEU A 19 -5.89 2.67 -3.60
CA LEU A 19 -7.17 2.67 -2.88
C LEU A 19 -8.18 3.67 -3.47
N ILE A 20 -7.74 4.82 -3.98
CA ILE A 20 -8.62 5.75 -4.69
C ILE A 20 -9.27 5.08 -5.92
N ASP A 21 -8.50 4.27 -6.67
CA ASP A 21 -9.04 3.60 -7.86
C ASP A 21 -9.76 2.27 -7.55
N ARG A 22 -9.35 1.54 -6.50
CA ARG A 22 -9.77 0.14 -6.26
C ARG A 22 -10.33 -0.15 -4.88
N GLY A 23 -10.29 0.83 -3.98
CA GLY A 23 -10.70 0.70 -2.57
C GLY A 23 -12.13 0.21 -2.45
N ASP A 24 -13.09 0.87 -3.09
CA ASP A 24 -14.51 0.50 -3.01
C ASP A 24 -14.78 -0.95 -3.42
N MET A 25 -14.15 -1.40 -4.50
CA MET A 25 -14.25 -2.79 -4.96
C MET A 25 -13.63 -3.75 -3.93
N LEU A 26 -12.41 -3.48 -3.48
CA LEU A 26 -11.69 -4.29 -2.49
C LEU A 26 -12.50 -4.42 -1.19
N PHE A 27 -13.02 -3.31 -0.70
CA PHE A 27 -13.79 -3.23 0.53
C PHE A 27 -15.16 -3.88 0.42
N SER A 28 -15.83 -3.76 -0.73
CA SER A 28 -17.08 -4.44 -0.99
C SER A 28 -16.91 -5.96 -1.04
N MET A 29 -15.84 -6.44 -1.67
CA MET A 29 -15.50 -7.87 -1.71
C MET A 29 -15.17 -8.41 -0.32
N ALA A 30 -14.38 -7.68 0.49
CA ALA A 30 -14.10 -8.05 1.87
C ALA A 30 -15.39 -8.19 2.69
N ARG A 31 -16.30 -7.22 2.56
CA ARG A 31 -17.59 -7.23 3.26
C ARG A 31 -18.47 -8.40 2.82
N ALA A 32 -18.56 -8.66 1.52
CA ALA A 32 -19.38 -9.74 0.96
C ALA A 32 -18.91 -11.14 1.41
N THR A 33 -17.59 -11.30 1.59
CA THR A 33 -16.98 -12.57 2.02
C THR A 33 -16.79 -12.68 3.54
N GLY A 34 -17.04 -11.62 4.30
CA GLY A 34 -16.79 -11.55 5.74
C GLY A 34 -15.30 -11.58 6.12
N GLN A 35 -14.40 -11.35 5.15
CA GLN A 35 -12.96 -11.40 5.36
C GLN A 35 -12.46 -10.15 6.09
N LYS A 36 -11.81 -10.35 7.23
CA LYS A 36 -11.12 -9.28 7.99
C LYS A 36 -9.72 -8.99 7.47
N THR A 37 -9.15 -9.96 6.74
CA THR A 37 -7.81 -9.89 6.19
C THR A 37 -7.86 -10.27 4.72
N LEU A 38 -7.18 -9.51 3.87
CA LEU A 38 -7.05 -9.79 2.44
C LEU A 38 -5.59 -9.95 2.04
N LYS A 39 -5.38 -10.66 0.94
CA LYS A 39 -4.11 -10.64 0.20
C LYS A 39 -4.33 -9.84 -1.07
N VAL A 40 -3.53 -8.80 -1.27
CA VAL A 40 -3.63 -7.89 -2.41
C VAL A 40 -2.35 -7.96 -3.20
N ALA A 41 -2.44 -8.27 -4.49
CA ALA A 41 -1.27 -8.37 -5.35
C ALA A 41 -0.59 -7.00 -5.49
N LEU A 42 0.74 -6.95 -5.30
CA LEU A 42 1.51 -5.70 -5.40
C LEU A 42 1.58 -5.16 -6.84
N TYR A 43 1.29 -6.00 -7.83
CA TYR A 43 1.23 -5.59 -9.23
C TYR A 43 0.25 -4.43 -9.47
N GLY A 44 -0.86 -4.37 -8.73
CA GLY A 44 -1.79 -3.24 -8.80
C GLY A 44 -1.15 -1.93 -8.32
N LEU A 45 -0.30 -1.98 -7.30
CA LEU A 45 0.41 -0.81 -6.77
C LEU A 45 1.54 -0.37 -7.71
N TRP A 46 2.30 -1.32 -8.26
CA TRP A 46 3.36 -1.03 -9.22
C TRP A 46 2.88 -0.18 -10.40
N ARG A 47 1.70 -0.49 -10.97
CA ARG A 47 1.14 0.30 -12.09
C ARG A 47 0.83 1.77 -11.76
N ARG A 48 0.85 2.18 -10.49
CA ARG A 48 0.52 3.53 -10.01
C ARG A 48 1.72 4.24 -9.35
N HIS A 49 2.88 3.62 -9.42
CA HIS A 49 4.12 4.17 -8.90
C HIS A 49 4.72 5.13 -9.92
N GLU A 50 5.05 6.34 -9.46
CA GLU A 50 5.72 7.37 -10.25
C GLU A 50 7.13 7.57 -9.69
N ALA A 51 8.13 7.28 -10.53
CA ALA A 51 9.53 7.25 -10.10
C ALA A 51 10.07 8.63 -9.73
N GLU A 52 9.67 9.68 -10.47
CA GLU A 52 10.14 11.05 -10.27
C GLU A 52 9.73 11.62 -8.91
N GLU A 53 8.57 11.22 -8.42
CA GLU A 53 7.99 11.71 -7.18
C GLU A 53 8.53 10.98 -5.95
N THR A 54 8.63 9.66 -6.05
CA THR A 54 9.12 8.83 -4.94
C THR A 54 10.65 8.81 -4.83
N GLY A 55 11.33 9.06 -5.95
CA GLY A 55 12.78 8.89 -6.08
C GLY A 55 13.24 7.43 -6.18
N TYR A 56 12.31 6.46 -6.30
CA TYR A 56 12.63 5.05 -6.55
C TYR A 56 12.41 4.73 -8.03
N LEU A 57 13.34 4.01 -8.66
CA LEU A 57 13.18 3.61 -10.06
C LEU A 57 12.07 2.57 -10.22
N GLN A 58 11.95 1.65 -9.27
CA GLN A 58 10.93 0.61 -9.29
C GLN A 58 10.17 0.58 -7.96
N PHE A 59 8.85 0.36 -8.03
CA PHE A 59 8.04 0.14 -6.84
C PHE A 59 8.57 -1.01 -5.96
N MET A 60 9.10 -2.07 -6.59
CA MET A 60 9.64 -3.22 -5.87
C MET A 60 10.91 -2.89 -5.07
N ASP A 61 11.64 -1.82 -5.42
CA ASP A 61 12.77 -1.34 -4.60
C ASP A 61 12.26 -0.83 -3.24
N ILE A 62 11.11 -0.14 -3.22
CA ILE A 62 10.45 0.30 -2.00
C ILE A 62 10.06 -0.92 -1.16
N VAL A 63 9.41 -1.90 -1.77
CA VAL A 63 8.96 -3.13 -1.08
C VAL A 63 10.15 -3.89 -0.49
N LYS A 64 11.26 -4.00 -1.22
CA LYS A 64 12.47 -4.66 -0.74
C LYS A 64 13.00 -3.98 0.52
N GLU A 65 13.16 -2.66 0.50
CA GLU A 65 13.63 -1.92 1.67
C GLU A 65 12.69 -2.05 2.87
N LEU A 66 11.38 -2.07 2.63
CA LEU A 66 10.40 -2.31 3.69
C LEU A 66 10.57 -3.71 4.31
N THR A 67 10.78 -4.74 3.49
CA THR A 67 10.97 -6.11 3.99
C THR A 67 12.28 -6.30 4.76
N GLU A 68 13.29 -5.47 4.49
CA GLU A 68 14.59 -5.48 5.18
C GLU A 68 14.60 -4.57 6.43
N CYS A 69 13.53 -3.79 6.66
CA CYS A 69 13.41 -2.82 7.75
C CYS A 69 12.23 -3.16 8.69
N ASN A 70 12.51 -3.85 9.80
CA ASN A 70 11.48 -4.22 10.78
C ASN A 70 10.67 -3.02 11.33
N SER A 71 11.33 -1.90 11.62
CA SER A 71 10.64 -0.69 12.11
C SER A 71 9.73 -0.07 11.04
N CYS A 72 10.07 -0.22 9.75
CA CYS A 72 9.25 0.22 8.64
C CYS A 72 7.99 -0.64 8.52
N LEU A 73 8.10 -1.97 8.70
CA LEU A 73 6.95 -2.86 8.75
C LEU A 73 6.00 -2.54 9.89
N GLU A 74 6.51 -2.22 11.09
CA GLU A 74 5.64 -1.80 12.20
C GLU A 74 4.84 -0.54 11.87
N LYS A 75 5.46 0.47 11.23
CA LYS A 75 4.74 1.66 10.75
C LYS A 75 3.66 1.32 9.71
N LEU A 76 3.92 0.33 8.85
CA LEU A 76 2.93 -0.12 7.87
C LEU A 76 1.74 -0.85 8.50
N LYS A 77 1.92 -1.51 9.66
CA LYS A 77 0.81 -2.12 10.40
C LYS A 77 -0.16 -1.10 10.98
N GLU A 78 0.26 0.15 11.16
CA GLU A 78 -0.61 1.25 11.60
C GLU A 78 -1.66 1.56 10.53
N VAL A 79 -1.27 1.52 9.25
CA VAL A 79 -2.16 1.75 8.09
C VAL A 79 -2.79 0.47 7.55
N GLY A 80 -2.66 -0.64 8.26
CA GLY A 80 -3.32 -1.90 7.93
C GLY A 80 -2.55 -2.83 7.00
N VAL A 81 -1.27 -2.58 6.70
CA VAL A 81 -0.42 -3.51 5.96
C VAL A 81 0.33 -4.40 6.96
N LEU A 82 -0.08 -5.66 7.05
CA LEU A 82 0.40 -6.60 8.07
C LEU A 82 1.73 -7.27 7.71
N GLY A 83 2.06 -7.31 6.42
CA GLY A 83 3.29 -7.90 5.91
C GLY A 83 3.19 -8.23 4.43
N PHE A 84 4.26 -8.82 3.91
CA PHE A 84 4.38 -9.23 2.52
C PHE A 84 4.56 -10.75 2.42
N VAL A 85 3.95 -11.36 1.42
CA VAL A 85 4.04 -12.80 1.15
C VAL A 85 4.18 -13.04 -0.35
N GLU A 86 4.82 -14.13 -0.72
CA GLU A 86 4.88 -14.60 -2.11
C GLU A 86 3.94 -15.80 -2.29
N ILE A 87 3.14 -15.78 -3.35
CA ILE A 87 2.27 -16.91 -3.71
C ILE A 87 2.60 -17.31 -5.15
N GLY A 88 3.14 -18.53 -5.31
CA GLY A 88 3.68 -19.00 -6.58
C GLY A 88 4.98 -18.27 -6.92
N ARG A 89 4.86 -17.09 -7.52
CA ARG A 89 5.94 -16.12 -7.81
C ARG A 89 5.48 -14.66 -7.73
N ASP A 90 4.21 -14.45 -7.37
CA ASP A 90 3.61 -13.14 -7.36
C ASP A 90 3.67 -12.57 -5.93
N PRO A 91 4.15 -11.33 -5.76
CA PRO A 91 4.22 -10.70 -4.46
C PRO A 91 2.86 -10.09 -4.06
N TYR A 92 2.46 -10.32 -2.81
CA TYR A 92 1.24 -9.82 -2.20
C TYR A 92 1.55 -9.07 -0.91
N MET A 93 0.75 -8.03 -0.63
CA MET A 93 0.60 -7.52 0.74
C MET A 93 -0.57 -8.23 1.43
N VAL A 94 -0.39 -8.56 2.70
CA VAL A 94 -1.45 -9.00 3.60
C VAL A 94 -1.97 -7.77 4.33
N VAL A 95 -3.28 -7.53 4.28
CA VAL A 95 -3.89 -6.30 4.82
C VAL A 95 -5.01 -6.59 5.81
N ASP A 96 -5.06 -5.82 6.89
CA ASP A 96 -6.23 -5.68 7.76
C ASP A 96 -7.23 -4.72 7.11
N VAL A 97 -8.42 -5.22 6.80
CA VAL A 97 -9.43 -4.49 6.03
C VAL A 97 -9.94 -3.25 6.77
N ASN A 98 -10.05 -3.31 8.10
CA ASN A 98 -10.60 -2.21 8.88
C ASN A 98 -9.59 -1.06 8.98
N LYS A 99 -8.34 -1.37 9.31
CA LYS A 99 -7.27 -0.35 9.35
C LYS A 99 -7.01 0.26 7.97
N LEU A 100 -7.00 -0.58 6.94
CA LEU A 100 -6.81 -0.10 5.56
C LEU A 100 -7.95 0.83 5.12
N ARG A 101 -9.18 0.57 5.55
CA ARG A 101 -10.33 1.46 5.31
C ARG A 101 -10.15 2.80 6.01
N SER A 102 -9.74 2.80 7.28
CA SER A 102 -9.46 4.05 8.00
C SER A 102 -8.38 4.87 7.29
N PHE A 103 -7.30 4.23 6.83
CA PHE A 103 -6.27 4.87 6.03
C PHE A 103 -6.82 5.42 4.69
N PHE A 104 -7.69 4.67 4.00
CA PHE A 104 -8.33 5.15 2.77
C PHE A 104 -9.14 6.44 2.99
N GLU A 105 -9.89 6.51 4.08
CA GLU A 105 -10.67 7.70 4.45
C GLU A 105 -9.76 8.92 4.74
N GLU A 106 -8.52 8.71 5.17
CA GLU A 106 -7.50 9.76 5.31
C GLU A 106 -6.97 10.22 3.96
N CYS A 107 -6.71 9.30 3.02
CA CYS A 107 -6.28 9.63 1.66
C CYS A 107 -7.29 10.55 0.94
N GLY A 108 -8.58 10.28 1.08
CA GLY A 108 -9.64 11.05 0.40
C GLY A 108 -9.89 12.46 0.96
N LYS A 109 -9.44 12.75 2.20
CA LYS A 109 -9.55 14.11 2.78
C LYS A 109 -8.51 15.07 2.23
N THR A 110 -7.42 14.56 1.67
CA THR A 110 -6.32 15.37 1.15
C THR A 110 -6.65 16.00 -0.22
N ASP A 111 -7.52 15.38 -1.02
CA ASP A 111 -7.95 15.90 -2.34
C ASP A 111 -9.04 16.99 -2.26
N ALA A 112 -9.77 17.10 -1.15
CA ALA A 112 -10.85 18.09 -0.98
C ALA A 112 -10.37 19.47 -0.50
N SER A 113 -9.04 19.69 -0.43
CA SER A 113 -8.42 20.92 0.06
C SER A 113 -7.71 21.75 -1.04
N VAL A 114 -8.04 21.51 -2.31
CA VAL A 114 -7.57 22.31 -3.46
C VAL A 114 -8.75 22.98 -4.17
#